data_AF-A0A2V8IFW9-F1
#
_entry.id   AF-A0A2V8IFW9-F1
#
_cell.length_a   1.000
_cell.length_b   1.000
_cell.length_c   1.000
_cell.angle_alpha   90.00
_cell.angle_beta   90.00
_cell.angle_gamma   90.00
#
_symmetry.space_group_name_H-M   'P 1'
#
loop_
_entity.id
_entity.type
_entity.pdbx_description
1 polymer ?
#
loop_
_entity_poly.entity_id
_entity_poly.type
_entity_poly.pdbx_seq_one_letter_code
_entity_poly.pdbx_strand_id
1 'polypeptide(L)'
;MASESKERVELLQGTLDLIVLRALHTMGPQHAYGLAARLEQIAQPSLTLNQGTLYPALVRLEQKGWIKGTWQAGVRGLEKQTERWRRLAGLVDKLLLNEG
;
A
#
# COMPACT_ATOMS: atom_id res chain seq x y z
N MET A 1 -11.87 -31.94 2.50
CA MET A 1 -11.99 -30.99 1.38
C MET A 1 -11.87 -29.53 1.81
N ALA A 2 -12.75 -28.96 2.66
CA ALA A 2 -12.64 -27.55 3.07
C ALA A 2 -11.33 -27.19 3.83
N SER A 3 -10.79 -28.15 4.62
CA SER A 3 -9.53 -27.97 5.35
C SER A 3 -8.30 -27.91 4.42
N GLU A 4 -8.25 -28.72 3.36
CA GLU A 4 -7.13 -28.74 2.40
C GLU A 4 -7.05 -27.45 1.58
N SER A 5 -8.21 -26.86 1.25
CA SER A 5 -8.26 -25.57 0.55
C SER A 5 -7.70 -24.45 1.42
N LYS A 6 -8.00 -24.47 2.72
CA LYS A 6 -7.50 -23.48 3.69
C LYS A 6 -5.98 -23.60 3.85
N GLU A 7 -5.47 -24.81 4.01
CA GLU A 7 -4.03 -25.08 4.13
C GLU A 7 -3.26 -24.65 2.88
N ARG A 8 -3.81 -24.92 1.68
CA ARG A 8 -3.23 -24.42 0.41
C ARG A 8 -3.17 -22.90 0.35
N VAL A 9 -4.21 -22.20 0.81
CA VAL A 9 -4.23 -20.73 0.86
C VAL A 9 -3.19 -20.21 1.83
N GLU A 10 -3.06 -20.82 3.01
CA GLU A 10 -2.04 -20.45 4.02
C GLU A 10 -0.62 -20.66 3.49
N LEU A 11 -0.35 -21.76 2.78
CA LEU A 11 0.93 -22.01 2.13
C LEU A 11 1.25 -20.99 1.04
N LEU A 12 0.28 -20.63 0.20
CA LEU A 12 0.44 -19.61 -0.83
C LEU A 12 0.71 -18.23 -0.21
N GLN A 13 0.02 -17.90 0.88
CA GLN A 13 0.24 -16.67 1.64
C GLN A 13 1.63 -16.65 2.29
N GLY A 14 2.08 -17.76 2.88
CA GLY A 14 3.42 -17.88 3.46
C GLY A 14 4.54 -17.78 2.42
N THR A 15 4.31 -18.33 1.23
CA THR A 15 5.26 -18.21 0.11
C THR A 15 5.38 -16.76 -0.35
N LEU A 16 4.25 -16.05 -0.47
CA LEU A 16 4.24 -14.63 -0.80
C LEU A 16 4.96 -13.78 0.25
N ASP A 17 4.71 -14.05 1.54
CA ASP A 17 5.39 -13.36 2.65
C ASP A 17 6.92 -13.48 2.51
N LEU A 18 7.44 -14.67 2.18
CA LEU A 18 8.88 -14.89 1.97
C LEU A 18 9.44 -14.17 0.75
N ILE A 19 8.69 -14.15 -0.36
CA ILE A 19 9.09 -13.43 -1.58
C ILE A 19 9.20 -11.93 -1.30
N VAL A 20 8.23 -11.36 -0.57
CA VAL A 20 8.23 -9.95 -0.17
C VAL A 20 9.43 -9.62 0.72
N LEU A 21 9.68 -10.43 1.75
CA LEU A 21 10.83 -10.22 2.64
C LEU A 21 12.15 -10.29 1.88
N ARG A 22 12.31 -11.27 0.99
CA ARG A 22 13.53 -11.40 0.17
C ARG A 22 13.73 -10.21 -0.76
N ALA A 23 12.66 -9.71 -1.37
CA ALA A 23 12.72 -8.53 -2.22
C ALA A 23 13.13 -7.28 -1.43
N LEU A 24 12.54 -7.04 -0.26
CA LEU A 24 12.91 -5.93 0.63
C LEU A 24 14.35 -6.07 1.15
N HIS A 25 14.80 -7.27 1.47
CA HIS A 25 16.18 -7.52 1.89
C HIS A 25 17.18 -7.21 0.76
N THR A 26 16.85 -7.55 -0.48
CA THR A 26 17.73 -7.37 -1.63
C THR A 26 17.75 -5.93 -2.14
N MET A 27 16.60 -5.24 -2.12
CA MET A 27 16.42 -3.91 -2.74
C MET A 27 16.41 -2.75 -1.73
N GLY A 28 16.43 -3.04 -0.42
CA GLY A 28 16.22 -2.05 0.63
C GLY A 28 14.77 -1.57 0.73
N PRO A 29 14.52 -0.45 1.43
CA PRO A 29 13.17 0.12 1.57
C PRO A 29 12.53 0.42 0.22
N GLN A 30 11.32 -0.08 -0.02
CA GLN A 30 10.59 0.11 -1.27
C GLN A 30 9.20 0.69 -1.02
N HIS A 31 8.73 1.52 -1.95
CA HIS A 31 7.31 1.90 -1.99
C HIS A 31 6.48 0.67 -2.39
N ALA A 32 5.36 0.42 -1.73
CA ALA A 32 4.52 -0.76 -1.96
C ALA A 32 4.16 -0.96 -3.44
N TYR A 33 3.88 0.14 -4.15
CA TYR A 33 3.64 0.11 -5.61
C TYR A 33 4.86 -0.35 -6.42
N GLY A 34 6.05 0.18 -6.11
CA GLY A 34 7.28 -0.21 -6.83
C GLY A 34 7.67 -1.66 -6.56
N LEU A 35 7.42 -2.13 -5.34
CA LEU A 35 7.58 -3.53 -4.97
C LEU A 35 6.62 -4.43 -5.77
N ALA A 36 5.35 -4.04 -5.91
CA ALA A 36 4.36 -4.77 -6.71
C ALA A 36 4.82 -4.93 -8.17
N ALA A 37 5.15 -3.81 -8.82
CA ALA A 37 5.59 -3.79 -10.21
C ALA A 37 6.85 -4.65 -10.41
N ARG A 38 7.77 -4.64 -9.45
CA ARG A 38 8.99 -5.45 -9.54
C ARG A 38 8.72 -6.94 -9.35
N LEU A 39 7.84 -7.30 -8.43
CA LEU A 39 7.48 -8.69 -8.24
C LEU A 39 6.72 -9.26 -9.43
N GLU A 40 5.85 -8.46 -10.07
CA GLU A 40 5.18 -8.83 -11.34
C GLU A 40 6.19 -9.08 -12.47
N GLN A 41 7.27 -8.28 -12.57
CA GLN A 41 8.32 -8.47 -13.57
C GLN A 41 9.15 -9.74 -13.36
N ILE A 42 9.30 -10.19 -12.11
CA ILE A 42 10.11 -11.37 -11.76
C ILE A 42 9.23 -12.64 -11.73
N ALA A 43 7.93 -12.48 -11.50
CA ALA A 43 6.97 -13.56 -11.51
C ALA A 43 6.84 -14.18 -12.91
N GLN A 44 7.04 -15.50 -13.00
CA GLN A 44 6.68 -16.30 -14.17
C GLN A 44 5.14 -16.29 -14.34
N PRO A 45 4.59 -16.62 -15.53
CA PRO A 45 3.14 -16.52 -15.83
C PRO A 45 2.18 -17.27 -14.89
N SER A 46 2.69 -18.11 -14.00
CA SER A 46 1.93 -18.84 -12.99
C SER A 46 1.73 -18.07 -11.67
N LEU A 47 2.45 -16.97 -11.44
CA LEU A 47 2.34 -16.15 -10.22
C LEU A 47 1.76 -14.77 -10.57
N THR A 48 0.45 -14.72 -10.83
CA THR A 48 -0.26 -13.46 -11.05
C THR A 48 -0.36 -12.69 -9.74
N LEU A 49 0.68 -11.93 -9.42
CA LEU A 49 0.77 -11.09 -8.24
C LEU A 49 -0.08 -9.83 -8.42
N ASN A 50 -1.41 -10.01 -8.38
CA ASN A 50 -2.34 -8.89 -8.38
C ASN A 50 -2.12 -8.01 -7.13
N GLN A 51 -2.20 -6.69 -7.28
CA GLN A 51 -2.17 -5.73 -6.17
C GLN A 51 -3.10 -6.14 -5.01
N GLY A 52 -4.23 -6.80 -5.31
CA GLY A 52 -5.17 -7.34 -4.32
C GLY A 52 -4.60 -8.40 -3.37
N THR A 53 -3.49 -9.06 -3.67
CA THR A 53 -2.85 -10.05 -2.77
C THR A 53 -1.61 -9.50 -2.07
N LEU A 54 -0.91 -8.55 -2.69
CA LEU A 54 0.30 -7.94 -2.12
C LEU A 54 -0.03 -7.04 -0.92
N TYR A 55 -1.02 -6.16 -1.02
CA TYR A 55 -1.35 -5.24 0.07
C TYR A 55 -1.76 -5.99 1.35
N PRO A 56 -2.64 -7.01 1.31
CA PRO A 56 -2.91 -7.85 2.47
C PRO A 56 -1.66 -8.57 3.01
N ALA A 57 -0.72 -8.97 2.16
CA ALA A 57 0.54 -9.58 2.60
C ALA A 57 1.42 -8.58 3.35
N LEU A 58 1.55 -7.35 2.85
CA LEU A 58 2.27 -6.28 3.53
C LEU A 58 1.67 -5.97 4.90
N VAL A 59 0.33 -5.87 4.98
CA VAL A 59 -0.38 -5.65 6.26
C VAL A 59 -0.11 -6.81 7.24
N ARG A 60 -0.18 -8.06 6.80
CA ARG A 60 0.16 -9.22 7.66
C ARG A 60 1.61 -9.17 8.14
N LEU A 61 2.56 -8.86 7.25
CA LEU A 61 3.97 -8.78 7.58
C LEU A 61 4.26 -7.67 8.60
N GLU A 62 3.56 -6.55 8.49
CA GLU A 62 3.62 -5.45 9.46
C GLU A 62 3.00 -5.84 10.80
N GLN A 63 1.84 -6.51 10.79
CA GLN A 63 1.20 -7.04 12.01
C GLN A 63 2.07 -8.09 12.72
N LYS A 64 2.83 -8.89 11.97
CA LYS A 64 3.84 -9.83 12.50
C LYS A 64 5.10 -9.13 13.01
N GLY A 65 5.26 -7.82 12.76
CA GLY A 65 6.44 -7.04 13.14
C GLY A 65 7.68 -7.32 12.28
N TRP A 66 7.54 -7.96 11.13
CA TRP A 66 8.66 -8.32 10.26
C TRP A 66 9.08 -7.18 9.32
N ILE A 67 8.16 -6.27 9.03
CA ILE A 67 8.41 -5.04 8.29
C ILE A 67 7.82 -3.85 9.04
N LYS A 68 8.28 -2.64 8.71
CA LYS A 68 7.66 -1.39 9.16
C LYS A 68 7.31 -0.55 7.94
N GLY A 69 6.04 -0.17 7.81
CA GLY A 69 5.60 0.78 6.80
C GLY A 69 5.84 2.21 7.27
N THR A 70 6.30 3.08 6.37
CA THR A 70 6.26 4.53 6.59
C THR A 70 5.43 5.16 5.48
N TRP A 71 4.28 5.75 5.83
CA TRP A 71 3.53 6.57 4.90
C TRP A 71 4.22 7.93 4.78
N GLN A 72 4.98 8.11 3.70
CA GLN A 72 5.47 9.43 3.34
C GLN A 72 4.37 10.14 2.53
N ALA A 73 3.61 11.01 3.19
CA ALA A 73 2.81 12.00 2.48
C ALA A 73 3.79 12.87 1.68
N GLY A 74 3.88 12.65 0.37
CA GLY A 74 4.83 13.37 -0.46
C GLY A 74 4.67 14.88 -0.27
N VAL A 75 5.79 15.58 -0.04
CA VAL A 75 5.86 17.02 0.27
C VAL A 75 5.06 17.89 -0.72
N ARG A 76 4.97 17.48 -2.00
CA ARG A 76 4.18 18.20 -3.03
C ARG A 76 2.66 18.03 -2.92
N GLY A 77 2.17 17.03 -2.19
CA GLY A 77 0.74 16.75 -2.04
C GLY A 77 0.09 17.54 -0.91
N LEU A 78 0.84 17.79 0.17
CA LEU A 78 0.35 18.49 1.34
C LEU A 78 0.21 20.00 1.09
N GLU A 79 1.20 20.66 0.47
CA GLU A 79 1.11 22.09 0.15
C GLU A 79 -0.07 22.43 -0.77
N LYS A 80 -0.28 21.64 -1.82
CA LYS A 80 -1.41 21.84 -2.75
C LYS A 80 -2.77 21.60 -2.10
N GLN A 81 -2.85 20.69 -1.13
CA GLN A 81 -4.09 20.51 -0.37
C GLN A 81 -4.33 21.66 0.60
N THR A 82 -3.33 22.10 1.37
CA THR A 82 -3.49 23.20 2.33
C THR A 82 -3.94 24.48 1.65
N GLU A 83 -3.39 24.78 0.47
CA GLU A 83 -3.79 25.97 -0.28
C GLU A 83 -5.23 25.90 -0.80
N ARG A 84 -5.65 24.71 -1.27
CA ARG A 84 -7.03 24.47 -1.70
C ARG A 84 -8.02 24.56 -0.54
N TRP A 85 -7.69 23.96 0.60
CA TRP A 85 -8.50 24.05 1.82
C TRP A 85 -8.60 25.51 2.33
N ARG A 86 -7.51 26.28 2.26
CA ARG A 86 -7.51 27.70 2.66
C ARG A 86 -8.38 28.56 1.74
N ARG A 87 -8.37 28.32 0.42
CA ARG A 87 -9.25 29.03 -0.53
C ARG A 87 -10.72 28.66 -0.33
N LEU A 88 -11.03 27.38 -0.11
CA LEU A 88 -12.41 26.93 0.13
C LEU A 88 -12.95 27.49 1.45
N ALA A 89 -12.16 27.46 2.52
CA ALA A 89 -12.55 28.04 3.80
C ALA A 89 -12.84 29.54 3.67
N GLY A 90 -12.00 30.29 2.95
CA GLY A 90 -12.23 31.72 2.71
C GLY A 90 -13.42 32.03 1.81
N LEU A 91 -13.81 31.13 0.91
CA LEU A 91 -15.02 31.27 0.09
C LEU A 91 -16.29 30.99 0.91
N VAL A 92 -16.25 29.99 1.79
CA VAL A 92 -17.36 29.69 2.70
C VAL A 92 -17.57 30.86 3.66
N ASP A 93 -16.50 31.43 4.21
CA ASP A 93 -16.56 32.61 5.09
C ASP A 93 -17.19 33.81 4.37
N LYS A 94 -16.79 34.08 3.12
CA LYS A 94 -17.40 35.13 2.29
C LYS A 94 -18.87 34.85 1.92
N LEU A 95 -19.25 33.59 1.71
CA LEU A 95 -20.64 33.25 1.42
C LEU A 95 -21.52 33.48 2.65
N LEU A 96 -21.03 33.08 3.82
CA LEU A 96 -21.74 33.23 5.09
C LEU A 96 -21.86 34.70 5.53
N LEU A 97 -20.92 35.57 5.13
CA LEU A 97 -20.96 37.01 5.40
C LEU A 97 -21.81 37.81 4.38
N ASN A 98 -22.21 37.21 3.26
CA ASN A 98 -22.97 37.88 2.19
C ASN A 98 -24.47 37.52 2.18
N GLU A 99 -24.94 36.79 3.18
CA GLU A 99 -26.35 36.45 3.41
C GLU A 99 -26.94 37.30 4.56
N GLY A 100 -26.69 38.61 4.55
CA GLY A 100 -27.18 39.59 5.53
C GLY A 100 -27.61 40.90 4.89
#